data_AF-K9TYP7-F1
#
_entry.id   AF-K9TYP7-F1
#
_cell.length_a   1.000
_cell.length_b   1.000
_cell.length_c   1.000
_cell.angle_alpha   90.00
_cell.angle_beta   90.00
_cell.angle_gamma   90.00
#
_symmetry.space_group_name_H-M   'P 1'
#
loop_
_entity.id
_entity.type
_entity.pdbx_description
1 polymer ?
#
loop_
_entity_poly.entity_id
_entity_poly.type
_entity_poly.pdbx_seq_one_letter_code
_entity_poly.pdbx_strand_id
1 'polypeptide(L)'
;MKRGRFNGIRLLRQELMRKLEKHRLLPPHRVGAGTGLYNGLSVLFGGVGGSLIPSSIVAVTGSFDAAIFSIVVGALLAAFVMLVLARTLRY
;
A
#
# COMPACT_ATOMS: atom_id res chain seq x y z
N MET A 1 -38.96 -32.68 -3.89
CA MET A 1 -38.37 -31.59 -4.72
C MET A 1 -37.34 -30.78 -3.90
N LYS A 2 -36.12 -31.31 -3.66
CA LYS A 2 -35.04 -30.64 -2.86
C LYS A 2 -33.59 -30.92 -3.34
N ARG A 3 -33.37 -31.36 -4.59
CA ARG A 3 -32.02 -31.72 -5.10
C ARG A 3 -31.24 -30.59 -5.79
N GLY A 4 -31.89 -29.49 -6.19
CA GLY A 4 -31.23 -28.39 -6.94
C GLY A 4 -30.37 -27.43 -6.11
N ARG A 5 -30.72 -27.16 -4.84
CA ARG A 5 -30.01 -26.19 -3.98
C ARG A 5 -28.61 -26.63 -3.56
N PHE A 6 -28.37 -27.94 -3.49
CA PHE A 6 -27.09 -28.49 -3.03
C PHE A 6 -25.96 -28.36 -4.06
N ASN A 7 -26.28 -28.29 -5.36
CA ASN A 7 -25.27 -28.12 -6.41
C ASN A 7 -24.84 -26.66 -6.55
N GLY A 8 -25.77 -25.71 -6.38
CA GLY A 8 -25.44 -24.27 -6.40
C GLY A 8 -24.43 -23.87 -5.32
N ILE A 9 -24.55 -24.43 -4.11
CA ILE A 9 -23.60 -24.16 -3.01
C ILE A 9 -22.20 -24.71 -3.32
N ARG A 10 -22.10 -25.88 -3.98
CA ARG A 10 -20.80 -26.44 -4.38
C ARG A 10 -20.14 -25.64 -5.48
N LEU A 11 -20.91 -25.17 -6.47
CA LEU A 11 -20.43 -24.33 -7.55
C LEU A 11 -19.97 -22.97 -7.04
N LEU A 12 -20.75 -22.33 -6.17
CA LEU A 12 -20.37 -21.08 -5.54
C LEU A 12 -19.09 -21.23 -4.73
N ARG A 13 -18.94 -22.34 -3.97
CA ARG A 13 -17.72 -22.65 -3.22
C ARG A 13 -16.52 -22.84 -4.15
N GLN A 14 -16.67 -23.55 -5.27
CA GLN A 14 -15.58 -23.73 -6.23
C GLN A 14 -15.18 -22.42 -6.90
N GLU A 15 -16.14 -21.55 -7.22
CA GLU A 15 -15.89 -20.26 -7.83
C GLU A 15 -15.25 -19.26 -6.84
N LEU A 16 -15.67 -19.30 -5.57
CA LEU A 16 -15.02 -18.56 -4.48
C LEU A 16 -13.59 -19.04 -4.27
N MET A 17 -13.36 -20.34 -4.25
CA MET A 17 -12.02 -20.91 -4.09
C MET A 17 -11.11 -20.55 -5.28
N ARG A 18 -11.62 -20.59 -6.51
CA ARG A 18 -10.91 -20.11 -7.71
C ARG A 18 -10.56 -18.63 -7.62
N LYS A 19 -11.48 -17.79 -7.14
CA LYS A 19 -11.22 -16.35 -6.95
C LYS A 19 -10.19 -16.10 -5.85
N LEU A 20 -10.25 -16.86 -4.75
CA LEU A 20 -9.28 -16.77 -3.64
C LEU A 20 -7.88 -17.19 -4.06
N GLU A 21 -7.76 -18.17 -4.97
CA GLU A 21 -6.47 -18.62 -5.50
C GLU A 21 -5.79 -17.53 -6.36
N LYS A 22 -6.58 -16.77 -7.12
CA LYS A 22 -6.09 -15.73 -8.03
C LYS A 22 -5.51 -14.49 -7.33
N HIS A 23 -5.82 -14.27 -6.05
CA HIS A 23 -5.36 -13.11 -5.28
C HIS A 23 -4.19 -13.41 -4.33
N ARG A 24 -3.66 -14.65 -4.31
CA ARG A 24 -2.43 -14.96 -3.56
C ARG A 24 -1.20 -14.57 -4.37
N LEU A 25 -0.94 -13.27 -4.41
CA LEU A 25 0.29 -12.70 -4.99
C LEU A 25 1.57 -13.16 -4.24
N LEU A 26 1.47 -13.62 -2.98
CA LEU A 26 2.58 -14.20 -2.23
C LEU A 26 2.16 -15.44 -1.42
N PRO A 27 3.06 -16.44 -1.24
CA PRO A 27 2.83 -17.58 -0.36
C PRO A 27 2.59 -17.13 1.09
N PRO A 28 1.53 -17.62 1.76
CA PRO A 28 1.05 -17.10 3.05
C PRO A 28 2.09 -17.14 4.18
N HIS A 29 3.09 -18.01 4.06
CA HIS A 29 4.18 -18.14 5.03
C HIS A 29 5.07 -16.89 5.14
N ARG A 30 5.19 -16.06 4.10
CA ARG A 30 6.06 -14.87 4.11
C ARG A 30 5.33 -13.53 4.01
N VAL A 31 4.02 -13.54 3.79
CA VAL A 31 3.20 -12.32 3.69
C VAL A 31 3.27 -11.52 4.98
N GLY A 32 3.10 -12.16 6.15
CA GLY A 32 3.10 -11.45 7.44
C GLY A 32 4.43 -10.77 7.78
N ALA A 33 5.56 -11.42 7.49
CA ALA A 33 6.88 -10.82 7.71
C ALA A 33 7.16 -9.68 6.73
N GLY A 34 6.81 -9.85 5.45
CA GLY A 34 7.00 -8.81 4.42
C GLY A 34 6.09 -7.58 4.63
N THR A 35 4.81 -7.80 4.95
CA THR A 35 3.88 -6.69 5.22
C THR A 35 4.17 -6.01 6.56
N GLY A 36 4.60 -6.77 7.58
CA GLY A 36 5.04 -6.23 8.86
C GLY A 36 6.26 -5.33 8.72
N LEU A 37 7.28 -5.76 7.96
CA LEU A 37 8.47 -4.95 7.68
C LEU A 37 8.13 -3.70 6.86
N TYR A 38 7.34 -3.84 5.80
CA TYR A 38 6.91 -2.69 4.98
C TYR A 38 6.12 -1.66 5.79
N ASN A 39 5.17 -2.10 6.62
CA ASN A 39 4.40 -1.21 7.47
C ASN A 39 5.26 -0.55 8.55
N GLY A 40 6.13 -1.32 9.21
CA GLY A 40 7.05 -0.80 10.22
C GLY A 40 7.98 0.28 9.65
N LEU A 41 8.58 0.03 8.48
CA LEU A 41 9.40 1.00 7.77
C LEU A 41 8.58 2.21 7.30
N SER A 42 7.37 2.00 6.80
CA SER A 42 6.49 3.09 6.37
C SER A 42 6.12 4.02 7.52
N VAL A 43 5.90 3.49 8.73
CA VAL A 43 5.60 4.32 9.91
C VAL A 43 6.84 5.02 10.43
N LEU A 44 7.99 4.33 10.50
CA LEU A 44 9.25 4.94 10.95
C LEU A 44 9.72 6.05 10.01
N PHE A 45 9.75 5.80 8.70
CA PHE A 45 10.26 6.77 7.73
C PHE A 45 9.19 7.75 7.26
N GLY A 46 7.97 7.29 7.02
CA GLY A 46 6.86 8.14 6.56
C GLY A 46 6.16 8.88 7.70
N GLY A 47 5.93 8.24 8.84
CA GLY A 47 5.26 8.86 9.98
C GLY A 47 6.20 9.76 10.80
N VAL A 48 7.26 9.18 11.36
CA VAL A 48 8.22 9.93 12.20
C VAL A 48 9.12 10.81 11.32
N GLY A 49 9.75 10.24 10.30
CA GLY A 49 10.57 10.99 9.34
C GLY A 49 9.81 12.08 8.59
N GLY A 50 8.57 11.78 8.17
CA GLY A 50 7.72 12.73 7.44
C GLY A 50 7.23 13.91 8.29
N SER A 51 7.17 13.77 9.62
CA SER A 51 6.85 14.88 10.53
C SER A 51 8.08 15.74 10.83
N LEU A 52 9.26 15.13 10.92
CA LEU A 52 10.51 15.83 11.23
C LEU A 52 10.89 16.88 10.19
N ILE A 53 10.74 16.56 8.90
CA ILE A 53 11.12 17.46 7.81
C ILE A 53 10.35 18.80 7.83
N PRO A 54 9.00 18.82 7.76
CA PRO A 54 8.24 20.06 7.82
C PRO A 54 8.39 20.76 9.18
N SER A 55 8.47 20.03 10.29
CA SER A 55 8.69 20.62 11.61
C SER A 55 10.05 21.34 11.71
N SER A 56 11.12 20.76 11.18
CA SER A 56 12.43 21.43 11.11
C SER A 56 12.41 22.65 10.19
N ILE A 57 11.68 22.60 9.08
CA ILE A 57 11.52 23.75 8.18
C ILE A 57 10.81 24.90 8.91
N VAL A 58 9.71 24.64 9.61
CA VAL A 58 9.02 25.67 10.43
C VAL A 58 9.96 26.19 11.52
N ALA A 59 10.70 25.32 12.19
CA ALA A 59 11.60 25.72 13.28
C ALA A 59 12.73 26.66 12.82
N VAL A 60 13.21 26.51 11.59
CA VAL A 60 14.31 27.33 11.05
C VAL A 60 13.80 28.57 10.29
N THR A 61 12.67 28.46 9.58
CA THR A 61 12.17 29.55 8.72
C THR A 61 11.04 30.37 9.34
N GLY A 62 10.38 29.85 10.38
CA GLY A 62 9.17 30.42 10.96
C GLY A 62 7.94 30.39 10.04
N SER A 63 8.05 29.84 8.82
CA SER A 63 7.00 29.85 7.81
C SER A 63 6.32 28.49 7.68
N PHE A 64 5.00 28.47 7.92
CA PHE A 64 4.17 27.29 7.68
C PHE A 64 3.98 26.99 6.19
N ASP A 65 3.97 28.01 5.34
CA ASP A 65 3.82 27.83 3.89
C ASP A 65 4.99 27.03 3.31
N ALA A 66 6.23 27.33 3.74
CA ALA A 66 7.41 26.59 3.33
C ALA A 66 7.36 25.11 3.74
N ALA A 67 6.82 24.83 4.93
CA ALA A 67 6.62 23.46 5.41
C ALA A 67 5.54 22.72 4.62
N ILE A 68 4.41 23.37 4.30
CA ILE A 68 3.36 22.80 3.43
C ILE A 68 3.93 22.47 2.04
N PHE A 69 4.71 23.38 1.46
CA PHE A 69 5.38 23.14 0.17
C PHE A 69 6.31 21.92 0.21
N SER A 70 7.00 21.68 1.32
CA SER A 70 7.86 20.50 1.46
C SER A 70 7.07 19.18 1.36
N ILE A 71 5.85 19.14 1.91
CA ILE A 71 4.97 17.97 1.85
C ILE A 71 4.49 17.76 0.41
N VAL A 72 4.09 18.84 -0.27
CA VAL A 72 3.65 18.79 -1.67
C VAL A 72 4.76 18.25 -2.57
N VAL A 73 5.99 18.75 -2.42
CA VAL A 73 7.16 18.27 -3.18
C VAL A 73 7.46 16.81 -2.87
N GLY A 74 7.38 16.40 -1.60
CA GLY A 74 7.56 15.00 -1.20
C GLY A 74 6.53 14.07 -1.82
N ALA A 75 5.25 14.48 -1.85
CA ALA A 75 4.18 13.71 -2.48
C ALA A 75 4.36 13.60 -4.00
N LEU A 76 4.80 14.68 -4.67
CA LEU A 76 5.10 14.67 -6.09
C LEU A 76 6.28 13.76 -6.43
N LEU A 77 7.33 13.74 -5.59
CA LEU A 77 8.45 12.81 -5.74
C LEU A 77 7.99 11.36 -5.61
N ALA A 78 7.16 11.04 -4.61
CA ALA A 78 6.61 9.69 -4.45
C ALA A 78 5.75 9.28 -5.65
N ALA A 79 4.89 10.18 -6.15
CA ALA A 79 4.10 9.95 -7.37
C ALA A 79 5.00 9.74 -8.59
N PHE A 80 6.08 10.51 -8.72
CA PHE A 80 7.05 10.35 -9.80
C PHE A 80 7.77 9.00 -9.72
N VAL A 81 8.20 8.56 -8.53
CA VAL A 81 8.80 7.22 -8.33
C VAL A 81 7.82 6.13 -8.72
N MET A 82 6.56 6.22 -8.29
CA MET A 82 5.48 5.29 -8.70
C MET A 82 5.29 5.28 -10.22
N LEU A 83 5.32 6.45 -10.87
CA LEU A 83 5.17 6.59 -12.30
C LEU A 83 6.37 5.99 -13.07
N VAL A 84 7.60 6.23 -12.62
CA VAL A 84 8.81 5.63 -13.19
C VAL A 84 8.78 4.11 -13.00
N LEU A 85 8.38 3.65 -11.82
CA LEU A 85 8.24 2.23 -11.52
C LEU A 85 7.19 1.57 -12.42
N ALA A 86 6.02 2.21 -12.61
CA ALA A 86 4.99 1.74 -13.53
C ALA A 86 5.49 1.67 -14.98
N ARG A 87 6.30 2.64 -15.43
CA ARG A 87 6.89 2.64 -16.78
C ARG A 87 7.98 1.59 -16.95
N THR A 88 8.74 1.32 -15.88
CA THR A 88 9.88 0.38 -15.90
C THR A 88 9.43 -1.08 -15.79
N LEU A 89 8.43 -1.36 -14.95
CA LEU A 89 7.95 -2.72 -14.71
C LEU A 89 7.12 -3.31 -15.87
N ARG A 90 6.78 -2.52 -16.92
CA ARG A 90 6.03 -2.97 -18.10
C ARG A 90 4.99 -4.05 -17.76
N TYR A 91 4.06 -3.72 -16.87
CA TYR A 91 2.80 -4.46 -16.84
C TYR A 91 2.00 -4.13 -18.10
#